data_AF-A0A2W5ZM96-F1
#
_entry.id   AF-A0A2W5ZM96-F1
#
_cell.length_a   1.000
_cell.length_b   1.000
_cell.length_c   1.000
_cell.angle_alpha   90.00
_cell.angle_beta   90.00
_cell.angle_gamma   90.00
#
_symmetry.space_group_name_H-M   'P 1'
#
loop_
_entity.id
_entity.type
_entity.pdbx_description
1 polymer ?
#
loop_
_entity_poly.entity_id
_entity_poly.type
_entity_poly.pdbx_seq_one_letter_code
_entity_poly.pdbx_strand_id
1 'polypeptide(L)'
;MTDDPPADQRPAAATKTAKKTQALLREARFLLRRVDKVEAAAGAIDDPPTHQLAAEVREAVQRLTNHLVRLERQHHRRAHEPARPRGRVQR
;
A
#
# COMPACT_ATOMS: atom_id res chain seq x y z
N MET A 1 20.89 -32.45 2.24
CA MET A 1 20.34 -31.76 1.06
C MET A 1 19.63 -30.52 1.59
N THR A 2 20.40 -29.48 1.84
CA THR A 2 19.93 -28.23 2.46
C THR A 2 19.80 -27.23 1.33
N ASP A 3 18.61 -27.13 0.75
CA ASP A 3 18.26 -26.07 -0.20
C ASP A 3 18.14 -24.76 0.57
N ASP A 4 19.27 -24.10 0.78
CA ASP A 4 19.30 -22.70 1.19
C ASP A 4 19.04 -21.89 -0.10
N PRO A 5 17.90 -21.18 -0.24
CA PRO A 5 17.57 -20.52 -1.49
C PRO A 5 18.59 -19.39 -1.77
N PRO A 6 19.08 -19.28 -3.02
CA PRO A 6 20.16 -18.37 -3.37
C PRO A 6 19.80 -16.93 -3.01
N ALA A 7 20.75 -16.23 -2.38
CA ALA A 7 20.60 -14.88 -1.85
C ALA A 7 20.10 -13.85 -2.90
N ASP A 8 20.26 -14.17 -4.19
CA ASP A 8 19.85 -13.34 -5.33
C ASP A 8 18.34 -13.24 -5.58
N GLN A 9 17.51 -14.14 -5.04
CA GLN A 9 16.05 -14.08 -5.28
C GLN A 9 15.32 -13.08 -4.37
N ARG A 10 15.88 -12.77 -3.19
CA ARG A 10 15.29 -11.83 -2.22
C ARG A 10 15.17 -10.38 -2.74
N PRO A 11 16.16 -9.79 -3.43
CA PRO A 11 16.02 -8.44 -3.98
C PRO A 11 14.99 -8.37 -5.13
N ALA A 12 14.89 -9.42 -5.96
CA ALA A 12 13.95 -9.47 -7.08
C ALA A 12 12.48 -9.60 -6.61
N ALA A 13 12.21 -10.42 -5.59
CA ALA A 13 10.89 -10.55 -5.01
C ALA A 13 10.44 -9.27 -4.27
N ALA A 14 11.35 -8.64 -3.51
CA ALA A 14 11.07 -7.40 -2.79
C ALA A 14 10.74 -6.24 -3.75
N THR A 15 11.46 -6.12 -4.87
CA THR A 15 11.20 -5.11 -5.90
C THR A 15 9.90 -5.37 -6.67
N LYS A 16 9.53 -6.64 -6.94
CA LYS A 16 8.24 -7.00 -7.55
C LYS A 16 7.06 -6.61 -6.65
N THR A 17 7.14 -6.90 -5.35
CA THR A 17 6.10 -6.52 -4.38
C THR A 17 5.98 -4.99 -4.27
N ALA A 18 7.10 -4.27 -4.20
CA ALA A 18 7.10 -2.80 -4.19
C ALA A 18 6.40 -2.19 -5.42
N LYS A 19 6.69 -2.72 -6.62
CA LYS A 19 6.02 -2.30 -7.87
C LYS A 19 4.50 -2.54 -7.83
N LYS A 20 4.07 -3.69 -7.32
CA LYS A 20 2.64 -4.01 -7.14
C LYS A 20 1.97 -3.05 -6.15
N THR A 21 2.61 -2.77 -5.01
CA THR A 21 2.11 -1.82 -4.02
C THR A 21 1.96 -0.42 -4.61
N GLN A 22 2.92 0.03 -5.43
CA GLN A 22 2.81 1.31 -6.14
C GLN A 22 1.67 1.35 -7.16
N ALA A 23 1.43 0.26 -7.89
CA ALA A 23 0.29 0.15 -8.81
C ALA A 23 -1.04 0.26 -8.05
N LEU A 24 -1.20 -0.53 -6.97
CA LEU A 24 -2.38 -0.48 -6.11
C LEU A 24 -2.58 0.91 -5.48
N LEU A 25 -1.51 1.60 -5.10
CA LEU A 25 -1.62 2.95 -4.55
C LEU A 25 -2.13 3.97 -5.59
N ARG A 26 -1.74 3.83 -6.87
CA ARG A 26 -2.28 4.65 -7.95
C ARG A 26 -3.77 4.38 -8.16
N GLU A 27 -4.16 3.12 -8.17
CA GLU A 27 -5.56 2.70 -8.31
C GLU A 27 -6.41 3.18 -7.12
N ALA A 28 -5.94 3.02 -5.89
CA ALA A 28 -6.63 3.47 -4.69
C ALA A 28 -6.84 4.99 -4.69
N ARG A 29 -5.85 5.79 -5.12
CA ARG A 29 -5.98 7.25 -5.26
C ARG A 29 -6.95 7.64 -6.38
N PHE A 30 -7.00 6.87 -7.47
CA PHE A 30 -8.00 7.07 -8.50
C PHE A 30 -9.40 6.75 -7.99
N LEU A 31 -9.56 5.64 -7.27
CA LEU A 31 -10.80 5.23 -6.65
C LEU A 31 -11.29 6.27 -5.65
N LEU A 32 -10.41 6.79 -4.78
CA LEU A 32 -10.76 7.84 -3.81
C LEU A 32 -11.36 9.07 -4.51
N ARG A 33 -10.72 9.56 -5.57
CA ARG A 33 -11.25 10.68 -6.39
C ARG A 33 -12.60 10.37 -7.03
N ARG A 34 -12.89 9.11 -7.36
CA ARG A 34 -14.20 8.70 -7.87
C ARG A 34 -15.24 8.67 -6.77
N VAL A 35 -14.87 8.15 -5.60
CA VAL A 35 -15.76 8.09 -4.45
C VAL A 35 -16.08 9.49 -3.93
N ASP A 36 -15.13 10.43 -3.91
CA ASP A 36 -15.39 11.83 -3.58
C ASP A 36 -16.49 12.43 -4.50
N LYS A 37 -16.52 12.05 -5.78
CA LYS A 37 -17.58 12.48 -6.71
C LYS A 37 -18.93 11.81 -6.40
N VAL A 38 -18.91 10.54 -6.01
CA VAL A 38 -20.13 9.81 -5.62
C VAL A 38 -20.70 10.37 -4.34
N GLU A 39 -19.86 10.66 -3.34
CA GLU A 39 -20.26 11.30 -2.08
C GLU A 39 -20.86 12.70 -2.32
N ALA A 40 -20.23 13.50 -3.18
CA ALA A 40 -20.79 14.80 -3.57
C ALA A 40 -22.15 14.68 -4.29
N ALA A 41 -22.30 13.69 -5.17
CA ALA A 41 -23.57 13.42 -5.86
C ALA A 41 -24.64 12.86 -4.90
N ALA A 42 -24.24 12.02 -3.94
CA ALA A 42 -25.11 11.52 -2.89
C ALA A 42 -25.64 12.67 -2.03
N GLY A 43 -24.79 13.62 -1.63
CA GLY A 43 -25.21 14.81 -0.88
C GLY A 43 -26.21 15.72 -1.61
N ALA A 44 -26.37 15.56 -2.93
CA ALA A 44 -27.33 16.33 -3.72
C ALA A 44 -28.74 15.70 -3.77
N ILE A 45 -28.93 14.47 -3.29
CA ILE A 45 -30.24 13.82 -3.21
C ILE A 45 -30.75 13.83 -1.77
N ASP A 46 -32.07 13.93 -1.58
CA ASP A 46 -32.70 13.92 -0.24
C ASP A 46 -32.94 12.47 0.23
N ASP A 47 -31.86 11.71 0.38
CA ASP A 47 -31.89 10.32 0.86
C ASP A 47 -30.74 10.04 1.86
N PRO A 48 -31.03 10.09 3.18
CA PRO A 48 -30.01 9.89 4.22
C PRO A 48 -29.25 8.55 4.15
N PRO A 49 -29.89 7.39 3.86
CA PRO A 49 -29.18 6.13 3.66
C PRO A 49 -28.12 6.20 2.55
N THR A 50 -28.41 6.84 1.41
CA THR A 50 -27.43 6.99 0.33
C THR A 50 -26.24 7.86 0.76
N HIS A 51 -26.46 8.90 1.57
CA HIS A 51 -25.36 9.72 2.12
C HIS A 51 -24.45 8.88 3.00
N GLN A 52 -25.03 8.11 3.91
CA GLN A 52 -24.29 7.26 4.83
C GLN A 52 -23.46 6.21 4.08
N LEU A 53 -24.06 5.52 3.10
CA LEU A 53 -23.36 4.54 2.29
C LEU A 53 -22.19 5.16 1.51
N ALA A 54 -22.37 6.35 0.94
CA ALA A 54 -21.30 7.04 0.22
C ALA A 54 -20.14 7.44 1.15
N ALA A 55 -20.44 7.92 2.37
CA ALA A 55 -19.44 8.24 3.39
C ALA A 55 -18.68 6.98 3.85
N GLU A 56 -19.37 5.87 4.11
CA GLU A 56 -18.75 4.59 4.51
C GLU A 56 -17.78 4.06 3.44
N VAL A 57 -18.18 4.13 2.16
CA VAL A 57 -17.32 3.75 1.03
C VAL A 57 -16.08 4.64 0.98
N ARG A 58 -16.25 5.96 1.17
CA ARG A 58 -15.13 6.90 1.19
C ARG A 58 -14.13 6.59 2.29
N GLU A 59 -14.61 6.38 3.50
CA GLU A 59 -13.75 6.00 4.61
C GLU A 59 -13.01 4.69 4.37
N ALA A 60 -13.69 3.68 3.82
CA ALA A 60 -13.08 2.39 3.50
C ALA A 60 -11.91 2.55 2.50
N VAL A 61 -12.12 3.33 1.43
CA VAL A 61 -11.08 3.59 0.42
C VAL A 61 -9.95 4.45 0.99
N GLN A 62 -10.26 5.40 1.88
CA GLN A 62 -9.24 6.19 2.56
C GLN A 62 -8.37 5.32 3.49
N ARG A 63 -8.97 4.41 4.26
CA ARG A 63 -8.24 3.45 5.10
C ARG A 63 -7.33 2.54 4.27
N LEU A 64 -7.83 2.02 3.16
CA LEU A 64 -7.03 1.23 2.22
C LEU A 64 -5.83 2.02 1.68
N THR A 65 -6.07 3.25 1.21
CA THR A 65 -5.02 4.13 0.69
C THR A 65 -3.94 4.39 1.74
N ASN A 66 -4.34 4.69 2.98
CA ASN A 66 -3.42 4.92 4.09
C ASN A 66 -2.58 3.67 4.40
N HIS A 67 -3.19 2.48 4.35
CA HIS A 67 -2.47 1.22 4.53
C HIS A 67 -1.42 1.00 3.43
N LEU A 68 -1.78 1.23 2.16
CA LEU A 68 -0.87 1.10 1.03
C LEU A 68 0.30 2.09 1.09
N VAL A 69 0.08 3.33 1.55
CA VAL A 69 1.16 4.31 1.80
C VAL A 69 2.14 3.79 2.85
N ARG A 70 1.65 3.18 3.94
CA ARG A 70 2.52 2.61 4.98
C ARG A 70 3.36 1.45 4.43
N LEU A 71 2.77 0.58 3.62
CA LEU A 71 3.48 -0.52 2.96
C LEU A 71 4.55 -0.02 1.97
N GLU A 72 4.23 0.99 1.16
CA GLU A 72 5.17 1.58 0.20
C GLU A 72 6.40 2.16 0.91
N ARG A 73 6.20 2.91 2.00
CA ARG A 73 7.28 3.42 2.85
C ARG A 73 8.11 2.30 3.49
N GLN A 74 7.50 1.18 3.86
CA GLN A 74 8.22 0.02 4.40
C GLN A 74 9.10 -0.64 3.32
N HIS A 75 8.60 -0.78 2.10
CA HIS A 75 9.38 -1.28 0.97
C HIS A 75 10.55 -0.36 0.64
N HIS A 76 10.33 0.96 0.63
CA HIS A 76 11.39 1.94 0.39
C HIS A 76 12.48 1.88 1.47
N ARG A 77 12.10 1.82 2.75
CA ARG A 77 13.06 1.67 3.86
C ARG A 77 13.90 0.40 3.74
N ARG A 78 13.28 -0.75 3.43
CA ARG A 78 13.99 -2.03 3.26
C ARG A 78 14.94 -2.05 2.06
N ALA A 79 14.65 -1.25 1.03
CA ALA A 79 15.54 -1.13 -0.14
C ALA A 79 16.76 -0.23 0.13
N HIS A 80 16.64 0.71 1.08
CA HIS A 80 17.70 1.66 1.44
C HIS A 80 18.41 1.34 2.75
N GLU A 81 18.05 0.26 3.44
CA GLU A 81 18.77 -0.19 4.63
C GLU A 81 20.15 -0.70 4.21
N PRO A 82 21.26 -0.04 4.61
CA PRO A 82 22.57 -0.56 4.31
C PRO A 82 22.69 -1.93 4.96
N ALA A 83 23.16 -2.92 4.20
CA ALA A 83 23.47 -4.24 4.74
C ALA A 83 24.38 -4.03 5.94
N ARG A 84 23.84 -4.16 7.17
CA ARG A 84 24.65 -4.05 8.38
C ARG A 84 25.79 -5.05 8.21
N PRO A 85 27.06 -4.62 8.22
CA PRO A 85 28.14 -5.58 8.25
C PRO A 85 27.91 -6.38 9.51
N ARG A 86 27.62 -7.68 9.36
CA ARG A 86 27.62 -8.61 10.48
C ARG A 86 29.01 -8.50 11.08
N GLY A 87 29.09 -7.76 12.18
CA GLY A 87 30.32 -7.54 12.90
C GLY A 87 30.96 -8.88 13.12
N ARG A 88 32.13 -9.04 12.52
CA ARG A 88 33.07 -10.13 12.76
C ARG A 88 33.25 -10.21 14.27
N VAL A 89 32.58 -11.15 14.93
CA VAL A 89 32.97 -11.55 16.29
C VAL A 89 34.33 -12.22 16.12
N GLN A 90 35.38 -11.43 16.30
CA GLN A 90 36.74 -11.91 16.40
C GLN A 90 37.03 -12.16 17.87
N ARG A 91 37.47 -13.41 18.11
CA ARG A 91 38.15 -13.96 19.27
C ARG A 91 37.28 -14.48 20.41
#